data_AF-A0A2V5M6Z5-F1
#
_entry.id   AF-A0A2V5M6Z5-F1
#
_cell.length_a   1.000
_cell.length_b   1.000
_cell.length_c   1.000
_cell.angle_alpha   90.00
_cell.angle_beta   90.00
_cell.angle_gamma   90.00
#
_symmetry.space_group_name_H-M   'P 1'
#
loop_
_entity.id
_entity.type
_entity.pdbx_description
1 polymer ?
#
loop_
_entity_poly.entity_id
_entity_poly.type
_entity_poly.pdbx_seq_one_letter_code
_entity_poly.pdbx_strand_id
1 'polypeptide(L)'
;MVGAMKLWTWRKEELPSLSHALRTAVAATLSVVIARLVGMPEAYWAAIATLVVMQSTLGATLTLSIERIVATAVGASLGAIESNYFGANLIAFAVAIFLLGILSFAFRLEKTAYRYASITLAIIVLIPRVNAAWNVAAHRFIEVSVGILVALAFVAVWREERIVPDTTTE
;
A
#
# COMPACT_ATOMS: atom_id res chain seq x y z
N MET A 1 -25.13 -7.57 31.63
CA MET A 1 -23.75 -7.03 31.59
C MET A 1 -23.55 -6.34 30.25
N VAL A 2 -23.80 -5.03 30.18
CA VAL A 2 -23.60 -4.23 28.97
C VAL A 2 -22.11 -3.93 28.86
N GLY A 3 -21.47 -4.36 27.78
CA GLY A 3 -20.06 -4.12 27.51
C GLY A 3 -19.76 -2.63 27.51
N ALA A 4 -18.71 -2.23 28.22
CA ALA A 4 -18.23 -0.86 28.24
C ALA A 4 -18.01 -0.38 26.80
N MET A 5 -18.88 0.53 26.37
CA MET A 5 -18.74 1.25 25.11
C MET A 5 -17.40 1.96 25.16
N LYS A 6 -16.53 1.67 24.18
CA LYS A 6 -15.16 2.16 24.08
C LYS A 6 -15.19 3.68 23.86
N LEU A 7 -15.45 4.43 24.92
CA LEU A 7 -15.48 5.89 24.96
C LEU A 7 -14.08 6.38 24.66
N TRP A 8 -13.95 7.00 23.48
CA TRP A 8 -12.84 7.81 22.99
C TRP A 8 -11.78 8.16 24.05
N THR A 9 -10.77 7.29 24.20
CA THR A 9 -9.65 7.52 25.11
C THR A 9 -8.61 8.38 24.42
N TRP A 10 -8.55 9.67 24.75
CA TRP A 10 -7.50 10.59 24.33
C TRP A 10 -6.17 10.29 25.05
N ARG A 11 -5.51 9.20 24.70
CA ARG A 11 -4.17 8.88 25.22
C ARG A 11 -3.15 9.68 24.41
N LYS A 12 -2.42 10.61 25.03
CA LYS A 12 -1.42 11.47 24.34
C LYS A 12 -0.32 10.65 23.64
N GLU A 13 -0.06 9.43 24.11
CA GLU A 13 0.89 8.46 23.54
C GLU A 13 0.42 7.87 22.20
N GLU A 14 -0.88 7.91 21.89
CA GLU A 14 -1.47 7.40 20.65
C GLU A 14 -1.61 8.51 19.57
N LEU A 15 -1.28 9.77 19.91
CA LEU A 15 -1.39 10.89 18.98
C LEU A 15 -0.16 10.97 18.06
N PRO A 16 -0.35 11.18 16.74
CA PRO A 16 0.76 11.44 15.85
C PRO A 16 1.50 12.71 16.31
N SER A 17 2.81 12.61 16.46
CA SER A 17 3.62 13.80 16.76
C SER A 17 3.49 14.80 15.61
N LEU A 18 3.54 16.11 15.91
CA LEU A 18 3.46 17.15 14.89
C LEU A 18 4.53 16.97 13.80
N SER A 19 5.71 16.51 14.22
CA SER A 19 6.81 16.13 13.34
C SER A 19 6.42 14.98 12.39
N HIS A 20 5.83 13.91 12.91
CA HIS A 20 5.39 12.78 12.09
C HIS A 20 4.27 13.16 11.12
N ALA A 21 3.33 14.01 11.55
CA ALA A 21 2.28 14.54 10.69
C ALA A 21 2.86 15.39 9.53
N LEU A 22 3.80 16.30 9.83
CA LEU A 22 4.46 17.12 8.82
C LEU A 22 5.27 16.27 7.84
N ARG A 23 6.06 15.31 8.34
CA ARG A 23 6.83 14.37 7.48
C ARG A 23 5.90 13.58 6.56
N THR A 24 4.78 13.09 7.09
CA THR A 24 3.79 12.33 6.32
C THR A 24 3.13 13.20 5.24
N ALA A 25 2.79 14.45 5.55
CA ALA A 25 2.23 15.40 4.59
C ALA A 25 3.22 15.72 3.46
N VAL A 26 4.49 15.96 3.80
CA VAL A 26 5.54 16.24 2.81
C VAL A 26 5.80 15.03 1.93
N ALA A 27 5.96 13.83 2.52
CA ALA A 27 6.17 12.60 1.77
C ALA A 27 5.02 12.31 0.80
N ALA A 28 3.76 12.42 1.27
CA ALA A 28 2.58 12.19 0.44
C ALA A 28 2.44 13.22 -0.69
N THR A 29 2.80 14.48 -0.43
CA THR A 29 2.76 15.53 -1.46
C THR A 29 3.83 15.29 -2.52
N LEU A 30 5.06 14.95 -2.10
CA LEU A 30 6.16 14.68 -3.01
C LEU A 30 5.91 13.44 -3.88
N SER A 31 5.29 12.39 -3.34
CA SER A 31 4.97 11.22 -4.15
C SER A 31 3.96 11.53 -5.25
N VAL A 32 2.99 12.41 -5.01
CA VAL A 32 2.08 12.91 -6.07
C VAL A 32 2.85 13.70 -7.12
N VAL A 33 3.73 14.63 -6.70
CA VAL A 33 4.53 15.44 -7.62
C VAL A 33 5.38 14.53 -8.50
N ILE A 34 6.11 13.58 -7.90
CA ILE A 34 6.96 12.65 -8.63
C ILE A 34 6.14 11.78 -9.58
N ALA A 35 5.02 11.21 -9.13
CA ALA A 35 4.16 10.40 -10.00
C ALA A 35 3.63 11.19 -11.20
N ARG A 36 3.24 12.46 -11.01
CA ARG A 36 2.84 13.34 -12.11
C ARG A 36 3.99 13.65 -13.07
N LEU A 37 5.20 13.88 -12.56
CA LEU A 37 6.38 14.13 -13.39
C LEU A 37 6.77 12.91 -14.23
N VAL A 38 6.54 11.71 -13.72
CA VAL A 38 6.74 10.44 -14.45
C VAL A 38 5.59 10.16 -15.44
N GLY A 39 4.59 11.05 -15.51
CA GLY A 39 3.46 10.95 -16.46
C GLY A 39 2.38 9.95 -16.04
N MET A 40 2.30 9.62 -14.74
CA MET A 40 1.32 8.66 -14.25
C MET A 40 -0.09 9.28 -14.19
N PRO A 41 -1.10 8.65 -14.81
CA PRO A 41 -2.45 9.21 -14.88
C PRO A 41 -3.17 9.21 -13.53
N GLU A 42 -2.83 8.28 -12.63
CA GLU A 42 -3.52 8.07 -11.36
C GLU A 42 -2.56 8.30 -10.18
N ALA A 43 -1.86 9.43 -10.19
CA ALA A 43 -0.88 9.85 -9.18
C ALA A 43 -1.36 9.80 -7.71
N TYR A 44 -2.67 9.75 -7.46
CA TYR A 44 -3.23 9.58 -6.13
C TYR A 44 -2.88 8.21 -5.50
N TRP A 45 -2.55 7.18 -6.29
CA TRP A 45 -2.06 5.90 -5.77
C TRP A 45 -0.68 5.98 -5.15
N ALA A 46 0.20 6.82 -5.71
CA ALA A 46 1.48 7.09 -5.09
C ALA A 46 1.28 7.70 -3.70
N ALA A 47 0.33 8.63 -3.53
CA ALA A 47 -0.01 9.19 -2.23
C ALA A 47 -0.53 8.12 -1.26
N ILE A 48 -1.50 7.30 -1.68
CA ILE A 48 -2.07 6.24 -0.85
C ILE A 48 -0.98 5.27 -0.38
N ALA A 49 -0.15 4.78 -1.31
CA ALA A 49 0.95 3.87 -0.99
C ALA A 49 1.93 4.52 0.00
N THR A 50 2.25 5.80 -0.20
CA THR A 50 3.13 6.56 0.69
C THR A 50 2.57 6.62 2.11
N LEU A 51 1.29 7.02 2.25
CA LEU A 51 0.64 7.16 3.56
C LEU A 51 0.64 5.83 4.32
N VAL A 52 0.41 4.73 3.63
CA VAL A 52 0.31 3.41 4.25
C VAL A 52 1.69 2.90 4.66
N VAL A 53 2.75 3.29 3.96
CA VAL A 53 4.14 3.01 4.39
C VAL A 53 4.51 3.90 5.58
N MET A 54 4.18 5.19 5.54
CA MET A 54 4.46 6.14 6.65
C MET A 54 3.75 5.76 7.96
N GLN A 55 2.57 5.13 7.88
CA GLN A 55 1.82 4.65 9.03
C GLN A 55 2.30 3.28 9.57
N SER A 56 3.25 2.62 8.90
CA SER A 56 3.79 1.33 9.36
C SER A 56 4.92 1.53 10.37
N THR A 57 5.12 0.55 11.26
CA THR A 57 6.21 0.60 12.24
C THR A 57 7.57 0.44 11.57
N LEU A 58 8.54 1.28 11.95
CA LEU A 58 9.90 1.37 11.37
C LEU A 58 10.61 0.01 11.16
N GLY A 59 10.41 -0.95 12.05
CA GLY A 59 11.03 -2.29 11.97
C GLY A 59 10.40 -3.21 10.93
N ALA A 60 9.13 -2.98 10.57
CA ALA A 60 8.39 -3.78 9.60
C ALA A 60 8.27 -3.08 8.24
N THR A 61 8.58 -1.78 8.15
CA THR A 61 8.37 -0.96 6.94
C THR A 61 9.00 -1.54 5.68
N LEU A 62 10.23 -2.07 5.73
CA LEU A 62 10.92 -2.59 4.54
C LEU A 62 10.29 -3.89 4.05
N THR A 63 10.09 -4.88 4.93
CA THR A 63 9.46 -6.16 4.59
C THR A 63 8.05 -5.95 4.06
N LEU A 64 7.24 -5.13 4.74
CA LEU A 64 5.90 -4.78 4.31
C LEU A 64 5.87 -4.05 2.97
N SER A 65 6.89 -3.22 2.69
CA SER A 65 7.01 -2.52 1.41
C SER A 65 7.29 -3.49 0.26
N ILE A 66 8.21 -4.44 0.46
CA ILE A 66 8.50 -5.48 -0.53
C ILE A 66 7.25 -6.34 -0.79
N GLU A 67 6.57 -6.78 0.27
CA GLU A 67 5.34 -7.54 0.14
C GLU A 67 4.26 -6.77 -0.63
N ARG A 68 4.13 -5.45 -0.42
CA ARG A 68 3.19 -4.61 -1.16
C ARG A 68 3.54 -4.50 -2.64
N ILE A 69 4.82 -4.40 -3.00
CA ILE A 69 5.26 -4.38 -4.40
C ILE A 69 4.90 -5.72 -5.06
N VAL A 70 5.23 -6.84 -4.42
CA VAL A 70 4.92 -8.19 -4.92
C VAL A 70 3.40 -8.38 -5.04
N ALA A 71 2.65 -8.04 -4.00
CA ALA A 71 1.19 -8.11 -3.99
C ALA A 71 0.54 -7.30 -5.10
N THR A 72 1.03 -6.08 -5.33
CA THR A 72 0.53 -5.21 -6.40
C THR A 72 0.86 -5.81 -7.77
N ALA A 73 2.05 -6.35 -7.97
CA ALA A 73 2.43 -7.01 -9.22
C ALA A 73 1.53 -8.23 -9.52
N VAL A 74 1.27 -9.07 -8.52
CA VAL A 74 0.42 -10.25 -8.66
C VAL A 74 -1.03 -9.85 -8.94
N GLY A 75 -1.58 -8.91 -8.15
CA GLY A 75 -2.95 -8.41 -8.34
C GLY A 75 -3.13 -7.71 -9.69
N ALA A 76 -2.14 -6.93 -10.12
CA ALA A 76 -2.15 -6.24 -11.41
C ALA A 76 -2.08 -7.22 -12.59
N SER A 77 -1.23 -8.24 -12.50
CA SER A 77 -1.10 -9.26 -13.55
C SER A 77 -2.39 -10.07 -13.68
N LEU A 78 -2.95 -10.52 -12.55
CA LEU A 78 -4.16 -11.33 -12.57
C LEU A 78 -5.38 -10.52 -13.04
N GLY A 79 -5.50 -9.26 -12.61
CA GLY A 79 -6.54 -8.35 -13.09
C GLY A 79 -6.41 -8.04 -14.58
N ALA A 80 -5.18 -7.88 -15.10
CA ALA A 80 -4.96 -7.67 -16.52
C ALA A 80 -5.32 -8.89 -17.36
N ILE A 81 -4.95 -10.10 -16.90
CA ILE A 81 -5.32 -11.36 -17.54
C ILE A 81 -6.83 -11.53 -17.54
N GLU A 82 -7.46 -11.46 -16.38
CA GLU A 82 -8.90 -11.64 -16.24
C GLU A 82 -9.66 -10.68 -17.16
N SER A 83 -9.28 -9.40 -17.14
CA SER A 83 -10.04 -8.41 -17.87
C SER A 83 -9.78 -8.40 -19.38
N ASN A 84 -8.71 -9.04 -19.83
CA ASN A 84 -8.43 -9.23 -21.26
C ASN A 84 -9.20 -10.43 -21.84
N TYR A 85 -9.36 -11.51 -21.07
CA TYR A 85 -9.99 -12.74 -21.56
C TYR A 85 -11.48 -12.86 -21.23
N PHE A 86 -11.94 -12.29 -20.11
CA PHE A 86 -13.29 -12.54 -19.59
C PHE A 86 -14.16 -11.27 -19.50
N GLY A 87 -13.57 -10.07 -19.61
CA GLY A 87 -14.32 -8.81 -19.56
C GLY A 87 -15.02 -8.58 -18.23
N ALA A 88 -16.24 -8.01 -18.24
CA ALA A 88 -17.01 -7.70 -17.03
C ALA A 88 -17.78 -8.92 -16.46
N ASN A 89 -17.14 -10.09 -16.39
CA ASN A 89 -17.77 -11.32 -15.92
C ASN A 89 -17.58 -11.50 -14.40
N LEU A 90 -18.68 -11.49 -13.66
CA LEU A 90 -18.64 -11.58 -12.19
C LEU A 90 -18.09 -12.92 -11.67
N ILE A 91 -18.30 -14.02 -12.41
CA ILE A 91 -17.77 -15.34 -12.05
C ILE A 91 -16.24 -15.35 -12.26
N ALA A 92 -15.76 -14.79 -13.37
CA ALA A 92 -14.33 -14.67 -13.63
C ALA A 92 -13.64 -13.81 -12.56
N PHE A 93 -14.26 -12.69 -12.15
CA PHE A 93 -13.79 -11.87 -11.04
C PHE A 93 -13.70 -12.65 -9.72
N ALA A 94 -14.73 -13.42 -9.36
CA ALA A 94 -14.73 -14.23 -8.14
C ALA A 94 -13.63 -15.30 -8.15
N VAL A 95 -13.43 -15.98 -9.28
CA VAL A 95 -12.35 -16.95 -9.49
C VAL A 95 -10.99 -16.26 -9.38
N ALA A 96 -10.82 -15.09 -9.98
CA ALA A 96 -9.57 -14.35 -9.92
C ALA A 96 -9.21 -13.91 -8.49
N ILE A 97 -10.17 -13.43 -7.70
CA ILE A 97 -9.95 -13.14 -6.27
C ILE A 97 -9.56 -14.39 -5.49
N PHE A 98 -10.22 -15.52 -5.76
CA PHE A 98 -9.89 -16.79 -5.10
C PHE A 98 -8.47 -17.25 -5.45
N LEU A 99 -8.10 -17.22 -6.73
CA LEU A 99 -6.74 -17.54 -7.20
C LEU A 99 -5.70 -16.60 -6.58
N LEU A 100 -6.03 -15.31 -6.45
CA LEU A 100 -5.16 -14.34 -5.79
C LEU A 100 -4.92 -14.71 -4.32
N GLY A 101 -5.94 -15.21 -3.63
CA GLY A 101 -5.82 -15.74 -2.27
C GLY A 101 -4.87 -16.94 -2.19
N ILE A 102 -4.97 -17.88 -3.12
CA ILE A 102 -4.06 -19.04 -3.21
C ILE A 102 -2.62 -18.58 -3.48
N LEU A 103 -2.42 -17.68 -4.43
CA LEU A 103 -1.10 -17.12 -4.73
C LEU A 103 -0.53 -16.37 -3.53
N SER A 104 -1.34 -15.60 -2.82
CA SER A 104 -0.92 -14.88 -1.62
C SER A 104 -0.50 -15.82 -0.50
N PHE A 105 -1.22 -16.93 -0.34
CA PHE A 105 -0.82 -17.99 0.58
C PHE A 105 0.49 -18.66 0.17
N ALA A 106 0.65 -18.98 -1.12
CA ALA A 106 1.88 -19.59 -1.65
C ALA A 106 3.11 -18.68 -1.49
N PHE A 107 2.96 -17.38 -1.73
CA PHE A 107 4.00 -16.37 -1.54
C PHE A 107 4.18 -15.94 -0.08
N ARG A 108 3.42 -16.51 0.86
CA ARG A 108 3.42 -16.14 2.29
C ARG A 108 3.20 -14.65 2.53
N LEU A 109 2.38 -14.00 1.70
CA LEU A 109 2.03 -12.60 1.84
C LEU A 109 1.17 -12.38 3.09
N GLU A 110 1.43 -11.31 3.84
CA GLU A 110 0.58 -10.97 4.96
C GLU A 110 -0.84 -10.59 4.52
N LYS A 111 -1.79 -10.63 5.45
CA LYS A 111 -3.18 -10.21 5.22
C LYS A 111 -3.27 -8.79 4.67
N THR A 112 -2.36 -7.90 5.08
CA THR A 112 -2.29 -6.52 4.57
C THR A 112 -1.88 -6.51 3.10
N ALA A 113 -0.88 -7.28 2.71
CA ALA A 113 -0.43 -7.40 1.32
C ALA A 113 -1.53 -8.02 0.43
N TYR A 114 -2.22 -9.07 0.89
CA TYR A 114 -3.38 -9.62 0.18
C TYR A 114 -4.48 -8.58 -0.04
N ARG A 115 -4.79 -7.74 0.95
CA ARG A 115 -5.76 -6.64 0.78
C ARG A 115 -5.37 -5.69 -0.35
N TYR A 116 -4.09 -5.33 -0.46
CA TYR A 116 -3.59 -4.49 -1.55
C TYR A 116 -3.73 -5.16 -2.91
N ALA A 117 -3.36 -6.44 -3.00
CA ALA A 117 -3.49 -7.21 -4.23
C ALA A 117 -4.95 -7.25 -4.69
N SER A 118 -5.89 -7.56 -3.79
CA SER A 118 -7.32 -7.66 -4.10
C SER A 118 -7.93 -6.33 -4.50
N ILE A 119 -7.54 -5.23 -3.84
CA ILE A 119 -7.96 -3.88 -4.25
C ILE A 119 -7.45 -3.57 -5.66
N THR A 120 -6.18 -3.87 -5.95
CA THR A 120 -5.57 -3.64 -7.27
C THR A 120 -6.28 -4.42 -8.37
N LEU A 121 -6.56 -5.70 -8.12
CA LEU A 121 -7.32 -6.55 -9.03
C LEU A 121 -8.72 -5.96 -9.27
N ALA A 122 -9.46 -5.66 -8.21
CA ALA A 122 -10.80 -5.10 -8.32
C ALA A 122 -10.85 -3.80 -9.12
N ILE A 123 -9.86 -2.93 -8.97
CA ILE A 123 -9.77 -1.70 -9.74
C ILE A 123 -9.60 -1.99 -11.22
N ILE A 124 -8.65 -2.84 -11.60
CA ILE A 124 -8.34 -3.12 -13.01
C ILE A 124 -9.53 -3.79 -13.72
N VAL A 125 -10.25 -4.64 -12.99
CA VAL A 125 -11.38 -5.41 -13.52
C VAL A 125 -12.67 -4.59 -13.56
N LEU A 126 -12.99 -3.87 -12.48
CA LEU A 126 -14.31 -3.24 -12.29
C LEU A 126 -14.38 -1.78 -12.74
N ILE A 127 -13.25 -1.05 -12.77
CA ILE A 127 -13.28 0.36 -13.20
C ILE A 127 -13.33 0.41 -14.73
N PRO A 128 -14.33 1.11 -15.31
CA PRO A 128 -14.40 1.31 -16.75
C PRO A 128 -13.12 1.98 -17.26
N ARG A 129 -12.51 1.38 -18.26
CA ARG A 129 -11.21 1.82 -18.81
C ARG A 129 -11.31 2.05 -20.31
N VAL A 130 -10.64 3.11 -20.75
CA VAL A 130 -10.44 3.43 -22.18
C VAL A 130 -9.17 2.79 -22.73
N ASN A 131 -8.21 2.49 -21.85
CA ASN A 131 -6.92 1.92 -22.19
C ASN A 131 -6.90 0.40 -22.02
N ALA A 132 -5.95 -0.27 -22.68
CA ALA A 132 -5.70 -1.70 -22.52
C ALA A 132 -5.44 -2.05 -21.04
N ALA A 133 -5.93 -3.22 -20.61
CA ALA A 133 -5.83 -3.66 -19.21
C ALA A 133 -4.37 -3.72 -18.71
N TRP A 134 -3.45 -4.16 -19.59
CA TRP A 134 -2.01 -4.19 -19.31
C TRP A 134 -1.40 -2.81 -19.07
N ASN A 135 -1.84 -1.78 -19.78
CA ASN A 135 -1.35 -0.41 -19.55
C ASN A 135 -1.82 0.11 -18.18
N VAL A 136 -3.09 -0.13 -17.84
CA VAL A 136 -3.62 0.24 -16.52
C VAL A 136 -2.86 -0.50 -15.42
N ALA A 137 -2.66 -1.81 -15.58
CA ALA A 137 -1.89 -2.63 -14.64
C ALA A 137 -0.45 -2.13 -14.45
N ALA A 138 0.24 -1.78 -15.55
CA ALA A 138 1.59 -1.24 -15.49
C ALA A 138 1.63 0.13 -14.78
N HIS A 139 0.71 1.05 -15.11
CA HIS A 139 0.61 2.33 -14.42
C HIS A 139 0.39 2.14 -12.91
N ARG A 140 -0.50 1.22 -12.51
CA ARG A 140 -0.73 0.93 -11.09
C ARG A 140 0.50 0.42 -10.38
N PHE A 141 1.22 -0.50 -11.01
CA PHE A 141 2.46 -1.01 -10.44
C PHE A 141 3.49 0.11 -10.24
N ILE A 142 3.65 0.99 -11.22
CA ILE A 142 4.58 2.12 -11.16
C ILE A 142 4.16 3.13 -10.08
N GLU A 143 2.88 3.52 -10.04
CA GLU A 143 2.36 4.49 -9.06
C GLU A 143 2.56 4.01 -7.62
N VAL A 144 2.24 2.74 -7.34
CA VAL A 144 2.46 2.16 -6.01
C VAL A 144 3.95 2.09 -5.68
N SER A 145 4.78 1.69 -6.64
CA SER A 145 6.24 1.61 -6.45
C SER A 145 6.84 2.99 -6.15
N VAL A 146 6.44 4.03 -6.88
CA VAL A 146 6.87 5.42 -6.62
C VAL A 146 6.49 5.85 -5.21
N GLY A 147 5.25 5.60 -4.79
CA GLY A 147 4.81 5.95 -3.44
C GLY A 147 5.60 5.23 -2.34
N ILE A 148 5.87 3.94 -2.53
CA ILE A 148 6.68 3.14 -1.60
C ILE A 148 8.11 3.66 -1.54
N LEU A 149 8.74 3.94 -2.69
CA LEU A 149 10.12 4.45 -2.75
C LEU A 149 10.25 5.81 -2.05
N VAL A 150 9.30 6.73 -2.28
CA VAL A 150 9.28 8.04 -1.61
C VAL A 150 9.13 7.87 -0.11
N ALA A 151 8.19 7.03 0.35
CA ALA A 151 8.03 6.79 1.77
C ALA A 151 9.27 6.15 2.41
N LEU A 152 9.87 5.15 1.77
CA LEU A 152 11.09 4.52 2.27
C LEU A 152 12.27 5.49 2.33
N ALA A 153 12.40 6.39 1.35
CA ALA A 153 13.41 7.45 1.39
C ALA A 153 13.20 8.39 2.59
N PHE A 154 11.96 8.81 2.84
CA PHE A 154 11.64 9.64 4.02
C PHE A 154 11.89 8.92 5.34
N VAL A 155 11.52 7.64 5.42
CA VAL A 155 11.76 6.79 6.59
C VAL A 155 13.25 6.57 6.83
N ALA A 156 14.05 6.41 5.77
CA ALA A 156 15.49 6.22 5.87
C ALA A 156 16.21 7.50 6.31
N VAL A 157 15.85 8.65 5.73
CA VAL A 157 16.43 9.96 6.10
C VAL A 157 16.10 10.30 7.55
N TRP A 158 14.90 9.94 8.01
CA TRP A 158 14.40 10.33 9.33
C TRP A 158 14.35 9.19 10.35
N ARG A 159 15.24 8.21 10.21
CA ARG A 159 15.37 7.12 11.18
C ARG A 159 15.77 7.73 12.52
N GLU A 160 14.76 8.02 13.37
CA GLU A 160 14.96 8.47 14.74
C GLU A 160 15.97 7.50 15.37
N GLU A 161 17.16 7.99 15.69
CA GLU A 161 18.14 7.28 16.46
C GLU A 161 17.41 6.74 17.69
N ARG A 162 17.31 5.41 17.80
CA ARG A 162 16.89 4.84 19.07
C ARG A 162 17.94 5.29 20.08
N ILE A 163 17.56 6.20 20.96
CA ILE A 163 18.16 6.28 22.28
C ILE A 163 17.83 4.91 22.89
N VAL A 164 18.76 3.97 22.75
CA VAL A 164 18.79 2.78 23.60
C VAL A 164 18.97 3.34 25.01
N PRO A 165 18.01 3.19 25.94
CA PRO A 165 18.26 3.52 27.32
C PRO A 165 19.42 2.63 27.74
N ASP A 166 20.53 3.25 28.13
CA ASP A 166 21.70 2.56 28.63
C ASP A 166 21.25 1.80 29.89
N THR A 167 20.97 0.50 29.74
CA THR A 167 20.77 -0.40 30.88
C THR A 167 22.15 -0.74 31.43
N THR A 168 22.82 0.26 31.99
CA THR A 168 24.02 0.09 32.83
C THR A 168 23.81 0.82 34.15
N THR A 169 22.95 0.25 34.99
CA THR A 169 23.10 0.35 36.45
C THR A 169 22.42 -0.87 37.05
N GLU A 170 23.18 -1.92 37.28
CA GLU A 170 23.28 -2.66 38.56
C GLU A 170 24.43 -3.66 38.49
#